data_AF-A0A930BFU0-F1
#
_entry.id   AF-A0A930BFU0-F1
#
_cell.length_a   1.000
_cell.length_b   1.000
_cell.length_c   1.000
_cell.angle_alpha   90.00
_cell.angle_beta   90.00
_cell.angle_gamma   90.00
#
_symmetry.space_group_name_H-M   'P 1'
#
loop_
_entity.id
_entity.type
_entity.pdbx_description
1 polymer ?
#
loop_
_entity_poly.entity_id
_entity_poly.type
_entity_poly.pdbx_seq_one_letter_code
_entity_poly.pdbx_strand_id
1 'polypeptide(L)'
;MNVKIDLSRVAPEKAILSRYNDQIESSLDTLWSNEDIRSEWVKVPMQISKEQIDEIMMTALAAQDSCGLFVVIGNGGDCQGIKGIVEATKDKSKTAPEMEFVGESISSDELGKTVERMKHYEINVCVISKSGETLETIVAYKYIKQYMENRYGKEIAAKRIMILTGSSESNLKKIARESGSGIFNLSENFVGNFSILSPASLLILAIAGINIERFLSGAEVMATDPFWDIDGGHYAVMRKLLNESGRSTEFISFSKDSFRALSIWIANLFMEAGSKKQNSLLVMPYNKPRDFKSRSEFLRENKDRIIITEIDSENTMDSSEMLDEIVDDAQNRWTAKDIDIIGDDFYKELFKRTSWEGDIRIAIPKSDAFNMGQLAYYFLMTGSIYSYITLENPYDRDLINEIKGSLTYDDIVGE
;
A
#
# COMPACT_ATOMS: atom_id res chain seq x y z
N MET A 1 -16.43 6.82 11.52
CA MET A 1 -15.51 5.97 10.75
C MET A 1 -16.11 4.58 10.50
N ASN A 2 -15.75 3.88 9.40
CA ASN A 2 -16.19 2.49 9.17
C ASN A 2 -15.13 1.44 9.51
N VAL A 3 -13.86 1.84 9.69
CA VAL A 3 -12.84 0.94 10.23
C VAL A 3 -13.26 0.59 11.66
N LYS A 4 -13.32 -0.70 11.97
CA LYS A 4 -13.62 -1.20 13.31
C LYS A 4 -12.40 -1.93 13.84
N ILE A 5 -12.01 -1.62 15.07
CA ILE A 5 -10.92 -2.31 15.74
C ILE A 5 -11.47 -3.14 16.88
N ASP A 6 -11.02 -4.38 16.95
CA ASP A 6 -11.27 -5.26 18.09
C ASP A 6 -9.97 -5.54 18.82
N LEU A 7 -9.87 -4.97 20.02
CA LEU A 7 -8.76 -5.18 20.96
C LEU A 7 -9.16 -6.12 22.12
N SER A 8 -10.35 -6.72 22.10
CA SER A 8 -10.90 -7.48 23.23
C SER A 8 -10.06 -8.69 23.65
N ARG A 9 -9.18 -9.16 22.76
CA ARG A 9 -8.30 -10.31 22.97
C ARG A 9 -6.91 -9.92 23.46
N VAL A 10 -6.63 -8.63 23.53
CA VAL A 10 -5.34 -8.09 23.94
C VAL A 10 -5.59 -7.29 25.19
N ALA A 11 -5.37 -7.92 26.34
CA ALA A 11 -5.72 -7.37 27.65
C ALA A 11 -4.74 -6.27 28.09
N PRO A 12 -5.07 -5.00 27.84
CA PRO A 12 -5.10 -4.03 28.91
C PRO A 12 -6.55 -3.61 29.19
N GLU A 13 -6.86 -3.35 30.45
CA GLU A 13 -8.04 -2.57 30.78
C GLU A 13 -7.97 -1.23 30.05
N LYS A 14 -9.11 -0.70 29.57
CA LYS A 14 -9.18 0.64 28.94
C LYS A 14 -8.46 1.73 29.75
N ALA A 15 -8.41 1.56 31.08
CA ALA A 15 -7.70 2.44 32.02
C ALA A 15 -6.17 2.50 31.84
N ILE A 16 -5.55 1.50 31.19
CA ILE A 16 -4.12 1.53 30.86
C ILE A 16 -3.89 2.33 29.59
N LEU A 17 -4.71 2.08 28.56
CA LEU A 17 -4.64 2.79 27.29
C LEU A 17 -4.86 4.30 27.49
N SER A 18 -5.81 4.68 28.35
CA SER A 18 -6.10 6.08 28.65
C SER A 18 -4.93 6.85 29.28
N ARG A 19 -3.91 6.17 29.83
CA ARG A 19 -2.71 6.83 30.37
C ARG A 19 -1.80 7.40 29.27
N TYR A 20 -2.03 6.99 28.03
CA TYR A 20 -1.27 7.44 26.86
C TYR A 20 -2.00 8.53 26.06
N ASN A 21 -3.20 8.97 26.49
CA ASN A 21 -3.98 9.98 25.78
C ASN A 21 -3.17 11.26 25.52
N ASP A 22 -2.49 11.80 26.54
CA ASP A 22 -1.65 12.99 26.39
C ASP A 22 -0.52 12.79 25.35
N GLN A 23 0.05 11.57 25.26
CA GLN A 23 1.07 11.25 24.27
C GLN A 23 0.49 11.10 22.86
N ILE A 24 -0.71 10.53 22.75
CA ILE A 24 -1.45 10.43 21.48
C ILE A 24 -1.78 11.85 21.01
N GLU A 25 -2.36 12.69 21.86
CA GLU A 25 -2.70 14.08 21.56
C GLU A 25 -1.47 14.88 21.11
N SER A 26 -0.36 14.78 21.86
CA SER A 26 0.89 15.45 21.46
C SER A 26 1.45 14.96 20.12
N SER A 27 1.30 13.67 19.81
CA SER A 27 1.70 13.10 18.51
C SER A 27 0.81 13.64 17.39
N LEU A 28 -0.49 13.76 17.63
CA LEU A 28 -1.44 14.36 16.70
C LEU A 28 -1.11 15.84 16.48
N ASP A 29 -0.94 16.63 17.54
CA ASP A 29 -0.57 18.04 17.43
C ASP A 29 0.68 18.23 16.57
N THR A 30 1.69 17.38 16.77
CA THR A 30 2.91 17.37 15.95
C THR A 30 2.60 17.11 14.48
N LEU A 31 1.80 16.07 14.16
CA LEU A 31 1.39 15.75 12.80
C LEU A 31 0.57 16.86 12.13
N TRP A 32 -0.34 17.47 12.87
CA TRP A 32 -1.25 18.50 12.36
C TRP A 32 -0.60 19.90 12.30
N SER A 33 0.47 20.14 13.06
CA SER A 33 1.22 21.41 13.05
C SER A 33 1.87 21.70 11.69
N ASN A 34 2.23 20.66 10.93
CA ASN A 34 3.09 20.75 9.74
C ASN A 34 4.49 21.33 10.04
N GLU A 35 5.00 21.19 11.28
CA GLU A 35 6.38 21.54 11.64
C GLU A 35 7.41 20.73 10.85
N ASP A 36 7.16 19.42 10.67
CA ASP A 36 7.84 18.59 9.69
C ASP A 36 7.04 18.61 8.38
N ILE A 37 7.59 19.23 7.33
CA ILE A 37 6.92 19.35 6.03
C ILE A 37 6.53 17.99 5.44
N ARG A 38 7.20 16.89 5.86
CA ARG A 38 6.88 15.53 5.44
C ARG A 38 5.55 15.01 5.99
N SER A 39 4.90 15.76 6.89
CA SER A 39 3.57 15.49 7.43
C SER A 39 2.42 16.10 6.60
N GLU A 40 2.70 16.76 5.48
CA GLU A 40 1.66 17.41 4.65
C GLU A 40 0.54 16.46 4.20
N TRP A 41 0.85 15.16 4.03
CA TRP A 41 -0.13 14.12 3.71
C TRP A 41 -1.32 14.07 4.69
N VAL A 42 -1.13 14.48 5.95
CA VAL A 42 -2.16 14.53 6.99
C VAL A 42 -3.33 15.40 6.53
N LYS A 43 -3.03 16.51 5.84
CA LYS A 43 -4.01 17.53 5.46
C LYS A 43 -4.59 17.34 4.05
N VAL A 44 -3.96 16.52 3.22
CA VAL A 44 -4.33 16.34 1.81
C VAL A 44 -5.82 16.03 1.61
N PRO A 45 -6.45 15.09 2.35
CA PRO A 45 -7.86 14.77 2.11
C PRO A 45 -8.81 15.95 2.28
N MET A 46 -8.44 16.96 3.08
CA MET A 46 -9.26 18.15 3.34
C MET A 46 -8.84 19.38 2.52
N GLN A 47 -7.66 19.35 1.91
CA GLN A 47 -7.05 20.53 1.27
C GLN A 47 -6.86 20.41 -0.23
N ILE A 48 -6.88 19.19 -0.79
CA ILE A 48 -6.80 19.01 -2.23
C ILE A 48 -7.99 19.69 -2.91
N SER A 49 -7.70 20.57 -3.87
CA SER A 49 -8.75 21.39 -4.49
C SER A 49 -9.54 20.56 -5.49
N LYS A 50 -10.78 20.99 -5.76
CA LYS A 50 -11.60 20.36 -6.79
C LYS A 50 -10.93 20.45 -8.17
N GLU A 51 -10.29 21.57 -8.47
CA GLU A 51 -9.56 21.77 -9.73
C GLU A 51 -8.42 20.75 -9.88
N GLN A 52 -7.68 20.46 -8.79
CA GLN A 52 -6.64 19.42 -8.81
C GLN A 52 -7.22 18.03 -9.03
N ILE A 53 -8.35 17.71 -8.40
CA ILE A 53 -9.06 16.44 -8.64
C ILE A 53 -9.51 16.35 -10.10
N ASP A 54 -10.11 17.41 -10.65
CA ASP A 54 -10.58 17.46 -12.03
C ASP A 54 -9.42 17.27 -13.03
N GLU A 55 -8.25 17.91 -12.79
CA GLU A 55 -7.03 17.72 -13.59
C GLU A 55 -6.52 16.28 -13.55
N ILE A 56 -6.51 15.66 -12.36
CA ILE A 56 -6.12 14.26 -12.18
C ILE A 56 -7.08 13.35 -12.97
N MET A 57 -8.39 13.57 -12.82
CA MET A 57 -9.41 12.75 -13.49
C MET A 57 -9.34 12.88 -15.01
N MET A 58 -9.14 14.09 -15.54
CA MET A 58 -8.95 14.31 -16.97
C MET A 58 -7.72 13.58 -17.52
N THR A 59 -6.61 13.63 -16.79
CA THR A 59 -5.38 12.92 -17.17
C THR A 59 -5.58 11.40 -17.10
N ALA A 60 -6.28 10.91 -16.07
CA ALA A 60 -6.57 9.50 -15.90
C ALA A 60 -7.45 8.96 -17.02
N LEU A 61 -8.52 9.67 -17.39
CA LEU A 61 -9.41 9.29 -18.49
C LEU A 61 -8.65 9.21 -19.82
N ALA A 62 -7.79 10.19 -20.12
CA ALA A 62 -6.96 10.16 -21.33
C ALA A 62 -6.01 8.94 -21.36
N ALA A 63 -5.47 8.54 -20.20
CA ALA A 63 -4.64 7.34 -20.09
C ALA A 63 -5.47 6.06 -20.24
N GLN A 64 -6.68 6.00 -19.66
CA GLN A 64 -7.60 4.87 -19.80
C GLN A 64 -8.04 4.65 -21.25
N ASP A 65 -8.36 5.72 -21.98
CA ASP A 65 -8.80 5.64 -23.37
C ASP A 65 -7.67 5.22 -24.34
N SER A 66 -6.40 5.40 -23.94
CA SER A 66 -5.24 5.22 -24.82
C SER A 66 -4.46 3.92 -24.60
N CYS A 67 -4.84 3.11 -23.61
CA CYS A 67 -4.19 1.81 -23.35
C CYS A 67 -5.16 0.77 -22.78
N GLY A 68 -4.89 -0.50 -23.07
CA GLY A 68 -5.54 -1.63 -22.39
C GLY A 68 -4.68 -2.21 -21.25
N LEU A 69 -3.40 -1.84 -21.20
CA LEU A 69 -2.47 -2.21 -20.13
C LEU A 69 -1.64 -0.98 -19.74
N PHE A 70 -1.67 -0.65 -18.45
CA PHE A 70 -0.87 0.42 -17.86
C PHE A 70 0.23 -0.18 -16.99
N VAL A 71 1.48 0.02 -17.40
CA VAL A 71 2.65 -0.55 -16.72
C VAL A 71 3.27 0.47 -15.77
N VAL A 72 3.28 0.18 -14.48
CA VAL A 72 3.91 0.99 -13.45
C VAL A 72 5.27 0.40 -13.12
N ILE A 73 6.34 1.15 -13.41
CA ILE A 73 7.71 0.79 -13.07
C ILE A 73 8.12 1.57 -11.82
N GLY A 74 8.38 0.88 -10.72
CA GLY A 74 8.79 1.52 -9.48
C GLY A 74 8.95 0.53 -8.34
N ASN A 75 9.64 0.95 -7.28
CA ASN A 75 9.85 0.16 -6.08
C ASN A 75 9.57 0.99 -4.82
N GLY A 76 9.44 0.34 -3.68
CA GLY A 76 9.27 0.95 -2.36
C GLY A 76 7.81 1.26 -2.01
N GLY A 77 7.65 2.09 -0.97
CA GLY A 77 6.35 2.33 -0.34
C GLY A 77 5.28 2.95 -1.25
N ASP A 78 5.67 3.85 -2.17
CA ASP A 78 4.74 4.50 -3.09
C ASP A 78 4.06 3.45 -4.00
N CYS A 79 4.88 2.66 -4.70
CA CYS A 79 4.43 1.65 -5.66
C CYS A 79 3.66 0.53 -4.96
N GLN A 80 4.19 0.04 -3.83
CA GLN A 80 3.56 -1.03 -3.05
C GLN A 80 2.23 -0.62 -2.44
N GLY A 81 2.12 0.65 -1.99
CA GLY A 81 0.87 1.21 -1.47
C GLY A 81 -0.19 1.33 -2.56
N ILE A 82 0.16 1.90 -3.71
CA ILE A 82 -0.74 1.99 -4.87
C ILE A 82 -1.23 0.60 -5.28
N LYS A 83 -0.30 -0.36 -5.47
CA LYS A 83 -0.62 -1.75 -5.79
C LYS A 83 -1.55 -2.37 -4.76
N GLY A 84 -1.28 -2.15 -3.47
CA GLY A 84 -2.12 -2.61 -2.36
C GLY A 84 -3.56 -2.09 -2.44
N ILE A 85 -3.75 -0.80 -2.71
CA ILE A 85 -5.08 -0.21 -2.85
C ILE A 85 -5.78 -0.69 -4.13
N VAL A 86 -5.05 -0.77 -5.25
CA VAL A 86 -5.60 -1.26 -6.53
C VAL A 86 -6.06 -2.70 -6.43
N GLU A 87 -5.27 -3.60 -5.84
CA GLU A 87 -5.64 -5.00 -5.68
C GLU A 87 -6.79 -5.18 -4.68
N ALA A 88 -6.78 -4.42 -3.57
CA ALA A 88 -7.77 -4.54 -2.51
C ALA A 88 -9.12 -3.90 -2.87
N THR A 89 -9.17 -2.90 -3.77
CA THR A 89 -10.41 -2.22 -4.16
C THR A 89 -11.19 -3.02 -5.21
N LYS A 90 -12.49 -3.20 -4.95
CA LYS A 90 -13.41 -4.03 -5.75
C LYS A 90 -14.31 -3.21 -6.69
N ASP A 91 -14.75 -2.03 -6.27
CA ASP A 91 -15.64 -1.17 -7.07
C ASP A 91 -14.91 -0.32 -8.12
N LYS A 92 -13.90 -0.90 -8.78
CA LYS A 92 -13.13 -0.25 -9.85
C LYS A 92 -13.95 -0.16 -11.14
N SER A 93 -13.71 0.88 -11.93
CA SER A 93 -14.30 1.00 -13.27
C SER A 93 -13.93 -0.19 -14.14
N LYS A 94 -14.93 -0.80 -14.79
CA LYS A 94 -14.73 -1.91 -15.74
C LYS A 94 -14.05 -1.49 -17.05
N THR A 95 -13.97 -0.19 -17.31
CA THR A 95 -13.31 0.36 -18.51
C THR A 95 -11.86 0.75 -18.26
N ALA A 96 -11.36 0.60 -17.03
CA ALA A 96 -9.97 0.89 -16.72
C ALA A 96 -9.03 -0.14 -17.37
N PRO A 97 -7.79 0.25 -17.72
CA PRO A 97 -6.80 -0.69 -18.22
C PRO A 97 -6.41 -1.70 -17.13
N GLU A 98 -5.89 -2.82 -17.58
CA GLU A 98 -5.17 -3.74 -16.71
C GLU A 98 -3.94 -3.03 -16.13
N MET A 99 -3.66 -3.26 -14.85
CA MET A 99 -2.50 -2.67 -14.16
C MET A 99 -1.41 -3.73 -13.99
N GLU A 100 -0.18 -3.40 -14.38
CA GLU A 100 0.99 -4.25 -14.18
C GLU A 100 2.06 -3.47 -13.44
N PHE A 101 2.53 -4.00 -12.30
CA PHE A 101 3.55 -3.36 -11.47
C PHE A 101 4.86 -4.15 -11.58
N VAL A 102 5.95 -3.48 -11.94
CA VAL A 102 7.26 -4.09 -12.16
C VAL A 102 8.39 -3.26 -11.55
N GLY A 103 9.55 -3.88 -11.35
CA GLY A 103 10.73 -3.21 -10.80
C GLY A 103 10.93 -3.42 -9.29
N GLU A 104 10.24 -4.40 -8.70
CA GLU A 104 10.54 -4.93 -7.36
C GLU A 104 11.85 -5.75 -7.36
N SER A 105 12.31 -6.20 -8.52
CA SER A 105 13.55 -6.97 -8.69
C SER A 105 14.28 -6.62 -9.99
N ILE A 106 15.57 -6.97 -10.09
CA ILE A 106 16.33 -6.94 -11.34
C ILE A 106 16.30 -8.35 -11.95
N SER A 107 15.25 -8.66 -12.71
CA SER A 107 15.06 -9.98 -13.30
C SER A 107 14.73 -9.88 -14.79
N SER A 108 15.58 -10.45 -15.63
CA SER A 108 15.30 -10.55 -17.07
C SER A 108 14.04 -11.37 -17.37
N ASP A 109 13.73 -12.36 -16.53
CA ASP A 109 12.56 -13.21 -16.70
C ASP A 109 11.26 -12.46 -16.37
N GLU A 110 11.27 -11.61 -15.34
CA GLU A 110 10.14 -10.73 -15.00
C GLU A 110 9.88 -9.74 -16.13
N LEU A 111 10.92 -9.04 -16.58
CA LEU A 111 10.82 -8.05 -17.64
C LEU A 111 10.42 -8.69 -18.99
N GLY A 112 10.95 -9.88 -19.29
CA GLY A 112 10.58 -10.65 -20.48
C GLY A 112 9.10 -11.04 -20.47
N LYS A 113 8.58 -11.58 -19.36
CA LYS A 113 7.15 -11.91 -19.21
C LYS A 113 6.26 -10.67 -19.33
N THR A 114 6.69 -9.56 -18.76
CA THR A 114 5.99 -8.27 -18.87
C THR A 114 5.89 -7.85 -20.34
N VAL A 115 7.01 -7.89 -21.08
CA VAL A 115 7.03 -7.57 -22.51
C VAL A 115 6.17 -8.52 -23.34
N GLU A 116 6.16 -9.83 -23.04
CA GLU A 116 5.26 -10.77 -23.71
C GLU A 116 3.79 -10.39 -23.48
N ARG A 117 3.40 -10.06 -22.24
CA ARG A 117 2.05 -9.56 -21.93
C ARG A 117 1.73 -8.28 -22.69
N MET A 118 2.67 -7.33 -22.74
CA MET A 118 2.50 -6.04 -23.43
C MET A 118 2.17 -6.20 -24.92
N LYS A 119 2.58 -7.28 -25.60
CA LYS A 119 2.28 -7.49 -27.03
C LYS A 119 0.78 -7.59 -27.33
N HIS A 120 -0.05 -7.89 -26.34
CA HIS A 120 -1.48 -8.11 -26.52
C HIS A 120 -2.34 -6.87 -26.27
N TYR A 121 -1.74 -5.75 -25.88
CA TYR A 121 -2.46 -4.52 -25.49
C TYR A 121 -1.82 -3.28 -26.11
N GLU A 122 -2.59 -2.22 -26.26
CA GLU A 122 -2.03 -0.87 -26.35
C GLU A 122 -1.54 -0.44 -24.96
N ILE A 123 -0.37 0.21 -24.90
CA ILE A 123 0.39 0.36 -23.66
C ILE A 123 0.67 1.82 -23.32
N ASN A 124 0.50 2.16 -22.06
CA ASN A 124 1.12 3.32 -21.43
C ASN A 124 2.01 2.87 -20.27
N VAL A 125 3.07 3.63 -20.00
CA VAL A 125 4.05 3.32 -18.96
C VAL A 125 4.19 4.51 -18.02
N CYS A 126 4.19 4.25 -16.71
CA CYS A 126 4.50 5.23 -15.68
C CYS A 126 5.72 4.77 -14.90
N VAL A 127 6.78 5.57 -14.87
CA VAL A 127 8.00 5.29 -14.10
C VAL A 127 8.00 6.17 -12.85
N ILE A 128 8.17 5.58 -11.68
CA ILE A 128 8.12 6.28 -10.39
C ILE A 128 9.45 6.06 -9.66
N SER A 129 10.19 7.14 -9.45
CA SER A 129 11.35 7.14 -8.56
C SER A 129 11.64 8.54 -8.07
N LYS A 130 11.39 8.80 -6.78
CA LYS A 130 11.67 10.11 -6.18
C LYS A 130 13.15 10.48 -6.26
N SER A 131 14.06 9.57 -5.91
CA SER A 131 15.50 9.83 -6.06
C SER A 131 15.93 9.89 -7.52
N GLY A 132 15.25 9.17 -8.41
CA GLY A 132 15.65 9.01 -9.81
C GLY A 132 16.96 8.23 -10.00
N GLU A 133 17.47 7.63 -8.93
CA GLU A 133 18.72 6.84 -8.89
C GLU A 133 18.45 5.37 -8.51
N THR A 134 17.19 4.96 -8.39
CA THR A 134 16.85 3.58 -8.01
C THR A 134 17.18 2.62 -9.15
N LEU A 135 18.21 1.79 -8.96
CA LEU A 135 18.78 0.93 -10.01
C LEU A 135 17.73 0.00 -10.64
N GLU A 136 16.91 -0.67 -9.82
CA GLU A 136 15.88 -1.58 -10.28
C GLU A 136 14.89 -0.88 -11.23
N THR A 137 14.48 0.34 -10.85
CA THR A 137 13.60 1.19 -11.66
C THR A 137 14.28 1.63 -12.96
N ILE A 138 15.55 2.05 -12.91
CA ILE A 138 16.30 2.50 -14.09
C ILE A 138 16.48 1.33 -15.09
N VAL A 139 16.85 0.15 -14.61
CA VAL A 139 17.06 -1.04 -15.46
C VAL A 139 15.73 -1.46 -16.11
N ALA A 140 14.66 -1.57 -15.33
CA ALA A 140 13.34 -1.90 -15.85
C ALA A 140 12.86 -0.84 -16.87
N TYR A 141 13.06 0.44 -16.57
CA TYR A 141 12.73 1.53 -17.49
C TYR A 141 13.51 1.43 -18.80
N LYS A 142 14.84 1.26 -18.77
CA LYS A 142 15.65 1.12 -19.99
C LYS A 142 15.18 -0.03 -20.87
N TYR A 143 14.88 -1.19 -20.26
CA TYR A 143 14.39 -2.37 -20.98
C TYR A 143 13.02 -2.13 -21.63
N ILE A 144 12.05 -1.65 -20.84
CA ILE A 144 10.68 -1.40 -21.31
C ILE A 144 10.64 -0.26 -22.33
N LYS A 145 11.43 0.80 -22.12
CA LYS A 145 11.59 1.90 -23.08
C LYS A 145 12.07 1.39 -24.43
N GLN A 146 13.08 0.52 -24.47
CA GLN A 146 13.57 -0.05 -25.73
C GLN A 146 12.46 -0.80 -26.47
N TYR A 147 11.64 -1.58 -25.75
CA TYR A 147 10.47 -2.23 -26.34
C TYR A 147 9.44 -1.21 -26.88
N MET A 148 9.12 -0.18 -26.10
CA MET A 148 8.18 0.88 -26.49
C MET A 148 8.67 1.62 -27.75
N GLU A 149 9.96 1.96 -27.82
CA GLU A 149 10.57 2.62 -28.97
C GLU A 149 10.57 1.72 -30.21
N ASN A 150 10.82 0.42 -30.05
CA ASN A 150 10.74 -0.54 -31.15
C ASN A 150 9.31 -0.71 -31.69
N ARG A 151 8.30 -0.64 -30.81
CA ARG A 151 6.90 -0.84 -31.17
C ARG A 151 6.25 0.42 -31.76
N TYR A 152 6.44 1.57 -31.12
CA TYR A 152 5.72 2.80 -31.45
C TYR A 152 6.59 3.84 -32.16
N GLY A 153 7.91 3.63 -32.22
CA GLY A 153 8.86 4.68 -32.59
C GLY A 153 9.11 5.66 -31.44
N LYS A 154 10.26 6.35 -31.47
CA LYS A 154 10.74 7.19 -30.35
C LYS A 154 9.76 8.27 -29.91
N GLU A 155 9.19 9.01 -30.88
CA GLU A 155 8.31 10.16 -30.56
C GLU A 155 6.99 9.72 -29.91
N ILE A 156 6.37 8.64 -30.40
CA ILE A 156 5.12 8.14 -29.84
C ILE A 156 5.39 7.43 -28.51
N ALA A 157 6.49 6.68 -28.40
CA ALA A 157 6.90 6.06 -27.14
C ALA A 157 7.08 7.10 -26.04
N ALA A 158 7.72 8.23 -26.33
CA ALA A 158 7.91 9.33 -25.37
C ALA A 158 6.58 9.91 -24.86
N LYS A 159 5.55 10.00 -25.72
CA LYS A 159 4.20 10.46 -25.34
C LYS A 159 3.42 9.42 -24.53
N ARG A 160 3.79 8.14 -24.64
CA ARG A 160 3.19 7.01 -23.89
C ARG A 160 3.93 6.70 -22.58
N ILE A 161 5.04 7.39 -22.30
CA ILE A 161 5.86 7.21 -21.10
C ILE A 161 5.76 8.46 -20.23
N MET A 162 5.28 8.26 -19.00
CA MET A 162 5.20 9.24 -17.93
C MET A 162 6.30 8.96 -16.92
N ILE A 163 7.03 10.00 -16.50
CA ILE A 163 8.08 9.90 -15.48
C ILE A 163 7.68 10.75 -14.27
N LEU A 164 7.46 10.10 -13.12
CA LEU A 164 7.20 10.72 -11.83
C LEU A 164 8.50 10.68 -11.01
N THR A 165 9.17 11.81 -10.84
CA THR A 165 10.47 11.88 -10.15
C THR A 165 10.61 13.15 -9.32
N GLY A 166 11.56 13.19 -8.40
CA GLY A 166 11.81 14.33 -7.52
C GLY A 166 12.20 15.61 -8.26
N SER A 167 12.25 16.70 -7.50
CA SER A 167 12.52 18.04 -8.06
C SER A 167 13.98 18.21 -8.51
N SER A 168 14.92 17.50 -7.85
CA SER A 168 16.35 17.53 -8.14
C SER A 168 16.71 16.97 -9.53
N GLU A 169 17.89 17.34 -10.02
CA GLU A 169 18.45 16.82 -11.26
C GLU A 169 19.03 15.41 -11.06
N SER A 170 18.21 14.39 -11.32
CA SER A 170 18.56 12.97 -11.22
C SER A 170 18.88 12.33 -12.58
N ASN A 171 19.50 11.15 -12.56
CA ASN A 171 19.76 10.34 -13.76
C ASN A 171 18.47 10.03 -14.52
N LEU A 172 17.41 9.60 -13.83
CA LEU A 172 16.10 9.37 -14.46
C LEU A 172 15.56 10.62 -15.17
N LYS A 173 15.74 11.81 -14.58
CA LYS A 173 15.30 13.09 -15.18
C LYS A 173 16.10 13.44 -16.43
N LYS A 174 17.42 13.17 -16.44
CA LYS A 174 18.28 13.32 -17.63
C LYS A 174 17.81 12.39 -18.76
N ILE A 175 17.65 11.10 -18.46
CA ILE A 175 17.18 10.10 -19.44
C ILE A 175 15.78 10.45 -19.97
N ALA A 176 14.90 10.97 -19.11
CA ALA A 176 13.57 11.41 -19.49
C ALA A 176 13.62 12.59 -20.49
N ARG A 177 14.46 13.60 -20.24
CA ARG A 177 14.65 14.74 -21.15
C ARG A 177 15.25 14.34 -22.49
N GLU A 178 16.27 13.48 -22.48
CA GLU A 178 16.92 12.99 -23.70
C GLU A 178 15.95 12.19 -24.58
N SER A 179 15.02 11.47 -23.96
CA SER A 179 13.98 10.71 -24.66
C SER A 179 12.75 11.54 -25.06
N GLY A 180 12.61 12.76 -24.53
CA GLY A 180 11.43 13.59 -24.73
C GLY A 180 10.18 13.13 -23.95
N SER A 181 10.36 12.29 -22.93
CA SER A 181 9.26 11.77 -22.10
C SER A 181 8.71 12.85 -21.17
N GLY A 182 7.40 12.79 -20.88
CA GLY A 182 6.76 13.73 -19.95
C GLY A 182 7.26 13.54 -18.51
N ILE A 183 7.67 14.62 -17.85
CA ILE A 183 8.17 14.61 -16.47
C ILE A 183 7.17 15.33 -15.56
N PHE A 184 6.76 14.66 -14.50
CA PHE A 184 5.94 15.22 -13.43
C PHE A 184 6.76 15.21 -12.14
N ASN A 185 6.90 16.38 -11.51
CA ASN A 185 7.68 16.50 -10.28
C ASN A 185 6.86 15.97 -9.10
N LEU A 186 7.41 14.99 -8.40
CA LEU A 186 6.94 14.56 -7.10
C LEU A 186 7.28 15.63 -6.07
N SER A 187 6.33 16.00 -5.22
CA SER A 187 6.59 16.94 -4.13
C SER A 187 7.55 16.30 -3.11
N GLU A 188 8.50 17.09 -2.63
CA GLU A 188 9.46 16.65 -1.62
C GLU A 188 8.79 16.31 -0.28
N ASN A 189 7.56 16.78 -0.09
CA ASN A 189 6.78 16.67 1.15
C ASN A 189 6.13 15.28 1.31
N PHE A 190 6.11 14.47 0.25
CA PHE A 190 5.63 13.09 0.28
C PHE A 190 6.80 12.12 0.22
N VAL A 191 6.91 11.21 1.21
CA VAL A 191 8.08 10.33 1.36
C VAL A 191 7.66 8.87 1.52
N GLY A 192 7.97 8.04 0.52
CA GLY A 192 7.77 6.58 0.55
C GLY A 192 6.36 6.18 0.97
N ASN A 193 6.19 5.32 1.97
CA ASN A 193 4.85 4.82 2.34
C ASN A 193 3.78 5.91 2.58
N PHE A 194 4.18 7.14 2.93
CA PHE A 194 3.30 8.29 3.13
C PHE A 194 2.86 9.01 1.85
N SER A 195 3.37 8.63 0.67
CA SER A 195 3.04 9.28 -0.60
C SER A 195 1.73 8.82 -1.21
N ILE A 196 1.04 7.83 -0.62
CA ILE A 196 -0.17 7.22 -1.20
C ILE A 196 -1.33 8.22 -1.43
N LEU A 197 -1.33 9.34 -0.68
CA LEU A 197 -2.30 10.44 -0.84
C LEU A 197 -1.81 11.54 -1.79
N SER A 198 -0.57 11.47 -2.28
CA SER A 198 -0.02 12.48 -3.19
C SER A 198 -0.81 12.54 -4.51
N PRO A 199 -0.85 13.71 -5.19
CA PRO A 199 -1.48 13.83 -6.51
C PRO A 199 -0.99 12.78 -7.53
N ALA A 200 0.30 12.41 -7.47
CA ALA A 200 0.89 11.37 -8.31
C ALA A 200 0.29 9.98 -8.05
N SER A 201 0.13 9.61 -6.78
CA SER A 201 -0.49 8.33 -6.42
C SER A 201 -1.98 8.32 -6.76
N LEU A 202 -2.69 9.43 -6.49
CA LEU A 202 -4.09 9.59 -6.86
C LEU A 202 -4.31 9.46 -8.37
N LEU A 203 -3.41 9.99 -9.20
CA LEU A 203 -3.48 9.80 -10.65
C LEU A 203 -3.42 8.33 -11.04
N ILE A 204 -2.51 7.55 -10.46
CA ILE A 204 -2.40 6.12 -10.80
C ILE A 204 -3.60 5.33 -10.27
N LEU A 205 -4.12 5.66 -9.08
CA LEU A 205 -5.36 5.08 -8.57
C LEU A 205 -6.55 5.39 -9.49
N ALA A 206 -6.67 6.62 -9.96
CA ALA A 206 -7.70 7.02 -10.92
C ALA A 206 -7.56 6.26 -12.24
N ILE A 207 -6.34 6.13 -12.78
CA ILE A 207 -6.06 5.34 -13.99
C ILE A 207 -6.50 3.89 -13.80
N ALA A 208 -6.23 3.29 -12.64
CA ALA A 208 -6.67 1.94 -12.27
C ALA A 208 -8.19 1.80 -12.05
N GLY A 209 -8.97 2.86 -12.30
CA GLY A 209 -10.42 2.85 -12.23
C GLY A 209 -10.98 3.09 -10.83
N ILE A 210 -10.16 3.48 -9.85
CA ILE A 210 -10.63 3.81 -8.51
C ILE A 210 -11.26 5.20 -8.53
N ASN A 211 -12.45 5.33 -7.93
CA ASN A 211 -13.04 6.64 -7.68
C ASN A 211 -12.26 7.37 -6.58
N ILE A 212 -11.36 8.28 -6.99
CA ILE A 212 -10.47 9.00 -6.07
C ILE A 212 -11.21 10.01 -5.20
N GLU A 213 -12.33 10.56 -5.62
CA GLU A 213 -13.16 11.44 -4.77
C GLU A 213 -13.72 10.65 -3.59
N ARG A 214 -14.24 9.43 -3.84
CA ARG A 214 -14.71 8.54 -2.77
C ARG A 214 -13.57 8.09 -1.88
N PHE A 215 -12.40 7.78 -2.45
CA PHE A 215 -11.21 7.44 -1.69
C PHE A 215 -10.77 8.58 -0.76
N LEU A 216 -10.65 9.81 -1.28
CA LEU A 216 -10.30 10.99 -0.49
C LEU A 216 -11.36 11.31 0.56
N SER A 217 -12.64 11.22 0.22
CA SER A 217 -13.74 11.38 1.18
C SER A 217 -13.66 10.36 2.31
N GLY A 218 -13.27 9.13 2.02
CA GLY A 218 -12.99 8.12 3.04
C GLY A 218 -11.85 8.55 3.97
N ALA A 219 -10.72 8.97 3.39
CA ALA A 219 -9.58 9.46 4.15
C ALA A 219 -9.92 10.70 5.00
N GLU A 220 -10.70 11.63 4.47
CA GLU A 220 -11.18 12.83 5.18
C GLU A 220 -12.09 12.47 6.36
N VAL A 221 -13.05 11.56 6.17
CA VAL A 221 -13.91 11.09 7.27
C VAL A 221 -13.07 10.42 8.36
N MET A 222 -11.98 9.75 8.00
CA MET A 222 -11.06 9.19 8.99
C MET A 222 -10.26 10.28 9.71
N ALA A 223 -9.74 11.24 8.97
CA ALA A 223 -8.92 12.34 9.49
C ALA A 223 -9.69 13.24 10.47
N THR A 224 -10.98 13.40 10.24
CA THR A 224 -11.87 14.29 11.01
C THR A 224 -12.71 13.56 12.05
N ASP A 225 -12.53 12.24 12.20
CA ASP A 225 -13.28 11.47 13.20
C ASP A 225 -12.86 11.88 14.62
N PRO A 226 -13.79 12.34 15.47
CA PRO A 226 -13.47 12.78 16.82
C PRO A 226 -13.06 11.64 17.76
N PHE A 227 -13.21 10.38 17.34
CA PHE A 227 -12.80 9.19 18.10
C PHE A 227 -11.53 8.54 17.54
N TRP A 228 -10.82 9.22 16.64
CA TRP A 228 -9.58 8.74 16.04
C TRP A 228 -8.49 8.42 17.08
N ASP A 229 -8.39 9.26 18.11
CA ASP A 229 -7.52 9.10 19.28
C ASP A 229 -7.80 7.80 20.04
N ILE A 230 -9.08 7.43 20.18
CA ILE A 230 -9.53 6.21 20.86
C ILE A 230 -9.29 4.99 19.98
N ASP A 231 -9.62 5.02 18.70
CA ASP A 231 -9.51 3.79 17.89
C ASP A 231 -8.09 3.63 17.32
N GLY A 232 -7.60 4.60 16.54
CA GLY A 232 -6.26 4.54 15.96
C GLY A 232 -5.14 4.72 16.98
N GLY A 233 -5.26 5.69 17.89
CA GLY A 233 -4.25 5.95 18.92
C GLY A 233 -4.05 4.76 19.87
N HIS A 234 -5.14 4.13 20.32
CA HIS A 234 -5.04 2.94 21.16
C HIS A 234 -4.41 1.74 20.44
N TYR A 235 -4.61 1.58 19.13
CA TYR A 235 -3.90 0.53 18.39
C TYR A 235 -2.39 0.77 18.40
N ALA A 236 -1.92 2.01 18.17
CA ALA A 236 -0.50 2.34 18.26
C ALA A 236 0.06 2.08 19.68
N VAL A 237 -0.65 2.50 20.72
CA VAL A 237 -0.28 2.23 22.13
C VAL A 237 -0.27 0.73 22.43
N MET A 238 -1.25 -0.02 21.93
CA MET A 238 -1.32 -1.46 22.13
C MET A 238 -0.10 -2.16 21.56
N ARG A 239 0.31 -1.80 20.33
CA ARG A 239 1.53 -2.35 19.71
C ARG A 239 2.76 -2.09 20.57
N LYS A 240 2.87 -0.87 21.11
CA LYS A 240 3.97 -0.50 22.03
C LYS A 240 3.95 -1.35 23.30
N LEU A 241 2.80 -1.46 23.97
CA LEU A 241 2.65 -2.22 25.21
C LEU A 241 2.91 -3.71 25.01
N LEU A 242 2.44 -4.27 23.89
CA LEU A 242 2.71 -5.66 23.52
C LEU A 242 4.20 -5.89 23.27
N ASN A 243 4.88 -4.96 22.61
CA ASN A 243 6.33 -5.02 22.44
C ASN A 243 7.06 -5.00 23.79
N GLU A 244 6.71 -4.05 24.66
CA GLU A 244 7.27 -3.95 26.02
C GLU A 244 6.99 -5.19 26.89
N SER A 245 5.93 -5.94 26.59
CA SER A 245 5.64 -7.23 27.23
C SER A 245 6.52 -8.40 26.76
N GLY A 246 7.38 -8.18 25.76
CA GLY A 246 8.29 -9.17 25.21
C GLY A 246 7.90 -9.71 23.82
N ARG A 247 6.84 -9.17 23.19
CA ARG A 247 6.47 -9.56 21.82
C ARG A 247 7.33 -8.83 20.80
N SER A 248 8.22 -9.56 20.14
CA SER A 248 9.21 -9.00 19.21
C SER A 248 8.75 -8.99 17.74
N THR A 249 7.62 -9.63 17.43
CA THR A 249 7.18 -9.83 16.04
C THR A 249 5.69 -9.55 15.90
N GLU A 250 5.32 -8.83 14.85
CA GLU A 250 3.93 -8.57 14.47
C GLU A 250 3.67 -9.11 13.06
N PHE A 251 2.62 -9.92 12.92
CA PHE A 251 2.14 -10.38 11.63
C PHE A 251 0.93 -9.56 11.20
N ILE A 252 1.05 -8.87 10.06
CA ILE A 252 -0.09 -8.26 9.36
C ILE A 252 -0.78 -9.35 8.56
N SER A 253 -1.83 -9.89 9.15
CA SER A 253 -2.53 -11.06 8.65
C SER A 253 -3.61 -10.71 7.65
N PHE A 254 -3.66 -11.45 6.56
CA PHE A 254 -4.72 -11.39 5.55
C PHE A 254 -5.17 -12.80 5.15
N SER A 255 -6.43 -12.90 4.74
CA SER A 255 -7.02 -14.16 4.27
C SER A 255 -7.36 -14.16 2.79
N LYS A 256 -7.51 -12.99 2.18
CA LYS A 256 -7.85 -12.81 0.76
C LYS A 256 -6.63 -12.34 -0.02
N ASP A 257 -6.33 -12.94 -1.17
CA ASP A 257 -5.13 -12.59 -1.93
C ASP A 257 -5.13 -11.13 -2.40
N SER A 258 -6.31 -10.53 -2.61
CA SER A 258 -6.45 -9.10 -2.93
C SER A 258 -5.91 -8.16 -1.85
N PHE A 259 -5.75 -8.63 -0.60
CA PHE A 259 -5.15 -7.87 0.48
C PHE A 259 -3.64 -8.10 0.62
N ARG A 260 -3.04 -9.01 -0.16
CA ARG A 260 -1.62 -9.38 -0.05
C ARG A 260 -0.71 -8.16 -0.21
N ALA A 261 -0.87 -7.41 -1.30
CA ALA A 261 -0.06 -6.22 -1.55
C ALA A 261 -0.29 -5.12 -0.48
N LEU A 262 -1.52 -5.00 0.03
CA LEU A 262 -1.84 -4.06 1.09
C LEU A 262 -1.15 -4.45 2.41
N SER A 263 -1.15 -5.73 2.79
CA SER A 263 -0.46 -6.22 3.99
C SER A 263 1.05 -6.04 3.91
N ILE A 264 1.64 -6.18 2.72
CA ILE A 264 3.07 -5.87 2.50
C ILE A 264 3.32 -4.37 2.70
N TRP A 265 2.49 -3.50 2.13
CA TRP A 265 2.60 -2.05 2.33
C TRP A 265 2.51 -1.67 3.81
N ILE A 266 1.54 -2.21 4.56
CA ILE A 266 1.37 -1.90 5.99
C ILE A 266 2.56 -2.39 6.81
N ALA A 267 3.05 -3.60 6.53
CA ALA A 267 4.25 -4.11 7.20
C ALA A 267 5.46 -3.19 6.92
N ASN A 268 5.67 -2.80 5.66
CA ASN A 268 6.75 -1.89 5.28
C ASN A 268 6.60 -0.50 5.93
N LEU A 269 5.37 0.04 5.99
CA LEU A 269 5.08 1.30 6.66
C LEU A 269 5.50 1.25 8.12
N PHE A 270 5.13 0.20 8.87
CA PHE A 270 5.51 0.09 10.27
C PHE A 270 7.01 -0.19 10.49
N MET A 271 7.63 -0.96 9.61
CA MET A 271 9.08 -1.19 9.64
C MET A 271 9.85 0.10 9.40
N GLU A 272 9.47 0.88 8.39
CA GLU A 272 10.13 2.16 8.07
C GLU A 272 9.81 3.25 9.08
N ALA A 273 8.60 3.29 9.61
CA ALA A 273 8.18 4.35 10.54
C ALA A 273 8.73 4.14 11.95
N GLY A 274 8.64 2.91 12.50
CA GLY A 274 8.80 2.69 13.95
C GLY A 274 9.79 1.59 14.36
N SER A 275 10.62 1.09 13.44
CA SER A 275 11.55 -0.01 13.72
C SER A 275 13.02 0.36 13.59
N LYS A 276 13.43 1.46 14.24
CA LYS A 276 14.78 2.05 14.09
C LYS A 276 15.72 1.76 15.25
N LYS A 277 15.21 1.28 16.39
CA LYS A 277 15.99 1.02 17.61
C LYS A 277 16.06 -0.48 17.95
N GLN A 278 16.98 -0.81 18.86
CA GLN A 278 17.01 -2.14 19.47
C GLN A 278 15.69 -2.39 20.21
N ASN A 279 15.14 -3.59 20.04
CA ASN A 279 13.83 -4.02 20.58
C ASN A 279 12.59 -3.41 19.88
N SER A 280 12.70 -2.94 18.64
CA SER A 280 11.53 -2.66 17.82
C SER A 280 10.84 -3.94 17.30
N LEU A 281 9.57 -3.81 16.91
CA LEU A 281 8.80 -4.91 16.33
C LEU A 281 9.31 -5.27 14.93
N LEU A 282 9.58 -6.56 14.69
CA LEU A 282 9.66 -7.09 13.34
C LEU A 282 8.23 -7.25 12.79
N VAL A 283 7.86 -6.48 11.77
CA VAL A 283 6.54 -6.52 11.15
C VAL A 283 6.60 -7.23 9.81
N MET A 284 5.73 -8.22 9.59
CA MET A 284 5.72 -9.03 8.37
C MET A 284 4.31 -9.36 7.89
N PRO A 285 4.07 -9.49 6.57
CA PRO A 285 2.80 -10.00 6.05
C PRO A 285 2.61 -11.48 6.38
N TYR A 286 1.37 -11.90 6.63
CA TYR A 286 1.02 -13.29 6.95
C TYR A 286 -0.25 -13.74 6.20
N ASN A 287 -0.08 -14.62 5.22
CA ASN A 287 -1.22 -15.23 4.51
C ASN A 287 -1.77 -16.33 5.41
N LYS A 288 -2.82 -16.04 6.17
CA LYS A 288 -3.29 -16.94 7.23
C LYS A 288 -3.74 -18.30 6.71
N PRO A 289 -4.60 -18.42 5.68
CA PRO A 289 -5.05 -19.73 5.21
C PRO A 289 -3.91 -20.63 4.70
N ARG A 290 -2.94 -20.05 3.98
CA ARG A 290 -1.80 -20.77 3.43
C ARG A 290 -0.78 -21.09 4.52
N ASP A 291 -0.36 -20.08 5.27
CA ASP A 291 0.77 -20.15 6.18
C ASP A 291 0.38 -20.77 7.53
N PHE A 292 -0.90 -20.79 7.92
CA PHE A 292 -1.37 -21.50 9.12
C PHE A 292 -1.04 -23.00 9.04
N LYS A 293 -1.17 -23.60 7.86
CA LYS A 293 -0.88 -25.04 7.66
C LYS A 293 0.57 -25.41 7.95
N SER A 294 1.51 -24.49 7.73
CA SER A 294 2.95 -24.73 7.91
C SER A 294 3.52 -24.10 9.19
N ARG A 295 2.89 -23.06 9.73
CA ARG A 295 3.42 -22.28 10.87
C ARG A 295 2.60 -22.40 12.15
N SER A 296 1.43 -23.05 12.14
CA SER A 296 0.50 -23.09 13.29
C SER A 296 1.14 -23.58 14.59
N GLU A 297 1.94 -24.65 14.55
CA GLU A 297 2.62 -25.17 15.73
C GLU A 297 3.60 -24.15 16.31
N PHE A 298 4.46 -23.57 15.46
CA PHE A 298 5.41 -22.53 15.86
C PHE A 298 4.69 -21.31 16.45
N LEU A 299 3.65 -20.82 15.78
CA LEU A 299 2.93 -19.64 16.25
C LEU A 299 2.25 -19.91 17.60
N ARG A 300 1.68 -21.10 17.79
CA ARG A 300 1.05 -21.50 19.06
C ARG A 300 2.06 -21.60 20.20
N GLU A 301 3.24 -22.20 19.96
CA GLU A 301 4.30 -22.33 20.96
C GLU A 301 4.97 -20.99 21.30
N ASN A 302 4.93 -20.02 20.38
CA ASN A 302 5.56 -18.72 20.52
C ASN A 302 4.55 -17.57 20.65
N LYS A 303 3.30 -17.86 21.03
CA LYS A 303 2.21 -16.87 21.13
C LYS A 303 2.54 -15.66 22.01
N ASP A 304 3.38 -15.84 23.03
CA ASP A 304 3.78 -14.77 23.96
C ASP A 304 4.89 -13.87 23.38
N ARG A 305 5.39 -14.19 22.18
CA ARG A 305 6.42 -13.42 21.45
C ARG A 305 5.86 -12.74 20.18
N ILE A 306 4.60 -12.99 19.86
CA ILE A 306 4.00 -12.67 18.55
C ILE A 306 2.72 -11.86 18.75
N ILE A 307 2.53 -10.87 17.90
CA ILE A 307 1.28 -10.13 17.69
C ILE A 307 0.71 -10.57 16.33
N ILE A 308 -0.59 -10.81 16.25
CA ILE A 308 -1.29 -10.97 14.97
C ILE A 308 -2.28 -9.84 14.84
N THR A 309 -2.09 -8.99 13.83
CA THR A 309 -3.05 -7.95 13.44
C THR A 309 -3.73 -8.39 12.16
N GLU A 310 -4.97 -8.84 12.25
CA GLU A 310 -5.75 -9.27 11.10
C GLU A 310 -6.48 -8.11 10.44
N ILE A 311 -6.35 -8.03 9.11
CA ILE A 311 -7.05 -7.08 8.26
C ILE A 311 -8.09 -7.83 7.45
N ASP A 312 -9.34 -7.39 7.53
CA ASP A 312 -10.46 -8.07 6.90
C ASP A 312 -11.52 -7.10 6.33
N SER A 313 -12.32 -7.61 5.39
CA SER A 313 -13.53 -6.95 4.90
C SER A 313 -14.77 -7.81 5.18
N GLU A 314 -15.78 -7.22 5.85
CA GLU A 314 -16.97 -7.92 6.34
C GLU A 314 -17.90 -8.39 5.19
N ASN A 315 -17.94 -7.65 4.08
CA ASN A 315 -18.72 -7.98 2.89
C ASN A 315 -17.81 -8.13 1.67
N THR A 316 -17.97 -9.28 1.02
CA THR A 316 -16.96 -9.87 0.12
C THR A 316 -17.52 -10.20 -1.25
N MET A 317 -18.84 -10.09 -1.42
CA MET A 317 -19.48 -10.43 -2.69
C MET A 317 -18.99 -9.48 -3.78
N ASP A 318 -18.23 -10.02 -4.72
CA ASP A 318 -17.91 -9.34 -5.96
C ASP A 318 -18.07 -10.32 -7.13
N SER A 319 -19.19 -10.16 -7.84
CA SER A 319 -19.52 -10.93 -9.03
C SER A 319 -18.79 -10.36 -10.24
N SER A 320 -17.51 -10.70 -10.41
CA SER A 320 -16.92 -10.72 -11.76
C SER A 320 -17.42 -11.97 -12.49
N GLU A 321 -17.36 -11.98 -13.83
CA GLU A 321 -17.80 -13.10 -14.65
C GLU A 321 -17.13 -14.39 -14.20
N MET A 322 -17.91 -15.28 -13.59
CA MET A 322 -17.47 -16.56 -13.09
C MET A 322 -18.34 -17.66 -13.68
N LEU A 323 -17.81 -18.89 -13.73
CA LEU A 323 -18.52 -20.06 -14.24
C LEU A 323 -19.93 -20.12 -13.65
N ASP A 324 -20.94 -20.23 -14.53
CA ASP A 324 -22.36 -20.18 -14.15
C ASP A 324 -22.72 -21.22 -13.08
N GLU A 325 -22.10 -22.40 -13.14
CA GLU A 325 -22.36 -23.51 -12.23
C GLU A 325 -21.18 -24.49 -12.21
N ILE A 326 -20.70 -24.83 -11.01
CA ILE A 326 -19.76 -25.94 -10.77
C ILE A 326 -20.58 -27.09 -10.22
N VAL A 327 -20.63 -28.20 -10.95
CA VAL A 327 -21.26 -29.44 -10.49
C VAL A 327 -20.16 -30.39 -10.02
N ASP A 328 -20.17 -30.76 -8.74
CA ASP A 328 -19.22 -31.75 -8.21
C ASP A 328 -19.68 -33.19 -8.48
N ASP A 329 -18.82 -34.16 -8.20
CA ASP A 329 -19.09 -35.60 -8.39
C ASP A 329 -20.30 -36.10 -7.56
N ALA A 330 -20.70 -35.35 -6.52
CA ALA A 330 -21.87 -35.63 -5.69
C ALA A 330 -23.14 -34.90 -6.16
N GLN A 331 -23.11 -34.27 -7.33
CA GLN A 331 -24.17 -33.44 -7.92
C GLN A 331 -24.51 -32.17 -7.11
N ASN A 332 -23.65 -31.74 -6.19
CA ASN A 332 -23.82 -30.43 -5.58
C ASN A 332 -23.50 -29.35 -6.62
N ARG A 333 -24.34 -28.32 -6.63
CA ARG A 333 -24.22 -27.18 -7.53
C ARG A 333 -23.67 -26.02 -6.72
N TRP A 334 -22.50 -25.56 -7.10
CA TRP A 334 -21.83 -24.43 -6.48
C TRP A 334 -21.77 -23.28 -7.48
N THR A 335 -22.21 -22.12 -7.06
CA THR A 335 -21.97 -20.85 -7.77
C THR A 335 -20.70 -20.21 -7.21
N ALA A 336 -20.16 -19.23 -7.93
CA ALA A 336 -19.12 -18.34 -7.41
C ALA A 336 -19.45 -17.75 -6.04
N LYS A 337 -20.70 -17.34 -5.88
CA LYS A 337 -21.22 -16.81 -4.61
C LYS A 337 -21.16 -17.85 -3.49
N ASP A 338 -21.42 -19.13 -3.80
CA ASP A 338 -21.30 -20.19 -2.81
C ASP A 338 -19.83 -20.39 -2.40
N ILE A 339 -18.89 -20.32 -3.35
CA ILE A 339 -17.44 -20.39 -3.05
C ILE A 339 -17.01 -19.24 -2.13
N ASP A 340 -17.44 -18.01 -2.41
CA ASP A 340 -17.12 -16.86 -1.56
C ASP A 340 -17.68 -17.03 -0.14
N ILE A 341 -18.93 -17.51 -0.02
CA ILE A 341 -19.55 -17.79 1.28
C ILE A 341 -18.77 -18.87 2.04
N ILE A 342 -18.41 -19.99 1.39
CA ILE A 342 -17.60 -21.04 2.00
C ILE A 342 -16.26 -20.51 2.46
N GLY A 343 -15.60 -19.71 1.60
CA GLY A 343 -14.31 -19.08 1.91
C GLY A 343 -14.41 -18.22 3.16
N ASP A 344 -15.40 -17.32 3.21
CA ASP A 344 -15.63 -16.44 4.35
C ASP A 344 -15.97 -17.20 5.63
N ASP A 345 -16.83 -18.20 5.57
CA ASP A 345 -17.20 -19.00 6.72
C ASP A 345 -16.01 -19.85 7.21
N PHE A 346 -15.24 -20.42 6.29
CA PHE A 346 -14.00 -21.12 6.62
C PHE A 346 -12.99 -20.18 7.30
N TYR A 347 -12.79 -18.97 6.78
CA TYR A 347 -11.85 -18.01 7.37
C TYR A 347 -12.32 -17.49 8.73
N LYS A 348 -13.63 -17.25 8.91
CA LYS A 348 -14.21 -16.90 10.22
C LYS A 348 -14.03 -18.02 11.24
N GLU A 349 -14.25 -19.28 10.85
CA GLU A 349 -14.07 -20.43 11.72
C GLU A 349 -12.59 -20.70 12.03
N LEU A 350 -11.72 -20.58 11.02
CA LEU A 350 -10.28 -20.63 11.21
C LEU A 350 -9.86 -19.56 12.20
N PHE A 351 -10.29 -18.31 12.00
CA PHE A 351 -10.02 -17.22 12.94
C PHE A 351 -10.41 -17.60 14.36
N LYS A 352 -11.66 -18.00 14.62
CA LYS A 352 -12.12 -18.36 15.96
C LYS A 352 -11.24 -19.43 16.63
N ARG A 353 -10.75 -20.39 15.85
CA ARG A 353 -9.97 -21.55 16.34
C ARG A 353 -8.49 -21.24 16.51
N THR A 354 -7.95 -20.32 15.71
CA THR A 354 -6.53 -19.97 15.69
C THR A 354 -6.23 -18.72 16.46
N SER A 355 -7.24 -17.89 16.70
CA SER A 355 -7.11 -16.68 17.48
C SER A 355 -6.78 -17.03 18.93
N TRP A 356 -5.67 -16.52 19.43
CA TRP A 356 -5.31 -16.62 20.83
C TRP A 356 -5.30 -15.23 21.48
N GLU A 357 -4.97 -15.22 22.77
CA GLU A 357 -4.82 -14.02 23.58
C GLU A 357 -3.65 -13.17 23.03
N GLY A 358 -3.95 -11.99 22.47
CA GLY A 358 -2.98 -11.11 21.82
C GLY A 358 -3.32 -10.70 20.38
N ASP A 359 -4.34 -11.29 19.77
CA ASP A 359 -4.76 -10.96 18.39
C ASP A 359 -5.55 -9.64 18.33
N ILE A 360 -5.19 -8.79 17.37
CA ILE A 360 -5.89 -7.55 17.03
C ILE A 360 -6.65 -7.76 15.73
N ARG A 361 -7.89 -7.25 15.63
CA ARG A 361 -8.63 -7.24 14.36
C ARG A 361 -8.92 -5.82 13.92
N ILE A 362 -8.70 -5.55 12.64
CA ILE A 362 -9.06 -4.30 11.96
C ILE A 362 -9.93 -4.67 10.76
N ALA A 363 -11.19 -4.26 10.77
CA ALA A 363 -12.16 -4.64 9.76
C ALA A 363 -12.81 -3.42 9.10
N ILE A 364 -13.09 -3.54 7.80
CA ILE A 364 -13.92 -2.59 7.04
C ILE A 364 -15.19 -3.27 6.54
N PRO A 365 -16.30 -2.56 6.31
CA PRO A 365 -17.56 -3.17 5.91
C PRO A 365 -17.50 -3.76 4.50
N LYS A 366 -16.75 -3.15 3.57
CA LYS A 366 -16.58 -3.63 2.20
C LYS A 366 -15.28 -3.10 1.60
N SER A 367 -14.76 -3.82 0.62
CA SER A 367 -13.52 -3.50 -0.09
C SER A 367 -13.74 -2.47 -1.21
N ASP A 368 -14.24 -1.29 -0.88
CA ASP A 368 -14.55 -0.22 -1.85
C ASP A 368 -13.64 1.01 -1.69
N ALA A 369 -13.63 1.91 -2.67
CA ALA A 369 -12.73 3.07 -2.69
C ALA A 369 -12.79 3.91 -1.39
N PHE A 370 -14.00 4.14 -0.87
CA PHE A 370 -14.20 4.91 0.37
C PHE A 370 -13.57 4.22 1.59
N ASN A 371 -13.83 2.93 1.77
CA ASN A 371 -13.26 2.20 2.91
C ASN A 371 -11.76 1.99 2.77
N MET A 372 -11.22 1.90 1.55
CA MET A 372 -9.78 1.87 1.30
C MET A 372 -9.11 3.20 1.64
N GLY A 373 -9.76 4.32 1.36
CA GLY A 373 -9.29 5.64 1.79
C GLY A 373 -9.22 5.77 3.30
N GLN A 374 -10.27 5.30 3.99
CA GLN A 374 -10.29 5.20 5.45
C GLN A 374 -9.15 4.33 5.99
N LEU A 375 -8.94 3.15 5.41
CA LEU A 375 -7.93 2.21 5.86
C LEU A 375 -6.50 2.71 5.60
N ALA A 376 -6.26 3.33 4.45
CA ALA A 376 -4.97 3.93 4.11
C ALA A 376 -4.61 5.05 5.11
N TYR A 377 -5.52 6.02 5.29
CA TYR A 377 -5.31 7.10 6.27
C TYR A 377 -5.12 6.54 7.68
N TYR A 378 -5.89 5.49 8.02
CA TYR A 378 -5.80 4.84 9.31
C TYR A 378 -4.38 4.34 9.61
N PHE A 379 -3.80 3.58 8.69
CA PHE A 379 -2.46 3.01 8.90
C PHE A 379 -1.35 4.06 8.85
N LEU A 380 -1.45 5.08 7.99
CA LEU A 380 -0.49 6.20 7.97
C LEU A 380 -0.45 6.91 9.33
N MET A 381 -1.60 7.26 9.88
CA MET A 381 -1.70 7.94 11.17
C MET A 381 -1.23 7.06 12.32
N THR A 382 -1.67 5.81 12.39
CA THR A 382 -1.25 4.90 13.48
C THR A 382 0.23 4.54 13.42
N GLY A 383 0.81 4.46 12.22
CA GLY A 383 2.26 4.33 12.00
C GLY A 383 3.02 5.51 12.59
N SER A 384 2.58 6.72 12.27
CA SER A 384 3.21 7.95 12.78
C SER A 384 3.06 8.13 14.29
N ILE A 385 1.87 7.90 14.85
CA ILE A 385 1.65 7.96 16.29
C ILE A 385 2.56 6.96 16.99
N TYR A 386 2.63 5.71 16.49
CA TYR A 386 3.51 4.69 17.04
C TYR A 386 4.97 5.13 17.08
N SER A 387 5.47 5.77 16.02
CA SER A 387 6.84 6.31 15.98
C SER A 387 7.06 7.40 17.04
N TYR A 388 6.16 8.37 17.17
CA TYR A 388 6.33 9.45 18.13
C TYR A 388 6.29 8.96 19.58
N ILE A 389 5.38 8.04 19.93
CA ILE A 389 5.31 7.47 21.29
C ILE A 389 6.50 6.56 21.63
N THR A 390 7.25 6.09 20.62
CA THR A 390 8.54 5.37 20.80
C THR A 390 9.76 6.28 20.62
N LEU A 391 9.53 7.61 20.57
CA LEU A 391 10.55 8.65 20.43
C LEU A 391 11.38 8.50 19.15
N GLU A 392 10.71 8.19 18.04
CA GLU A 392 11.25 8.11 16.69
C GLU A 392 10.50 9.10 15.77
N ASN A 393 11.18 9.63 14.76
CA ASN A 393 10.51 10.38 13.68
C ASN A 393 10.05 9.38 12.61
N PRO A 394 8.76 9.34 12.20
CA PRO A 394 8.25 8.36 11.23
C PRO A 394 8.85 8.49 9.82
N TYR A 395 9.43 9.63 9.47
CA TYR A 395 9.87 9.95 8.12
C TYR A 395 11.38 9.72 7.87
N ASP A 396 12.18 9.56 8.93
CA ASP A 396 13.63 9.45 8.80
C ASP A 396 14.07 8.09 8.22
N ARG A 397 15.10 8.08 7.36
CA ARG A 397 15.54 6.88 6.60
C ARG A 397 17.07 6.78 6.52
N ASP A 398 17.76 7.15 7.59
CA ASP A 398 19.20 7.39 7.58
C ASP A 398 20.01 6.20 7.06
N LEU A 399 19.70 4.97 7.52
CA LEU A 399 20.43 3.77 7.11
C LEU A 399 20.25 3.43 5.62
N ILE A 400 19.04 3.61 5.08
CA ILE A 400 18.80 3.35 3.64
C ILE A 400 19.57 4.38 2.81
N ASN A 401 19.57 5.64 3.23
CA ASN A 401 20.29 6.71 2.55
C ASN A 401 21.80 6.49 2.62
N GLU A 402 22.33 6.00 3.75
CA GLU A 402 23.74 5.63 3.91
C GLU A 402 24.13 4.49 2.94
N ILE A 403 23.38 3.38 2.94
CA ILE A 403 23.66 2.22 2.08
C ILE A 403 23.53 2.59 0.60
N LYS A 404 22.43 3.27 0.22
CA LYS A 404 22.21 3.66 -1.19
C LYS A 404 23.22 4.69 -1.67
N GLY A 405 23.64 5.62 -0.80
CA GLY A 405 24.70 6.57 -1.12
C GLY A 405 26.03 5.90 -1.46
N SER A 406 26.23 4.64 -1.05
CA SER A 406 27.45 3.86 -1.30
C SER A 406 27.44 2.98 -2.56
N LEU A 407 26.28 2.85 -3.24
CA LEU A 407 26.09 1.97 -4.40
C LEU A 407 25.42 2.77 -5.53
N THR A 408 26.22 3.40 -6.39
CA THR A 408 25.72 4.12 -7.56
C THR A 408 25.50 3.17 -8.75
N TYR A 409 24.69 3.61 -9.71
CA TYR A 409 24.58 2.93 -11.01
C TYR A 409 25.95 2.74 -11.66
N ASP A 410 26.81 3.75 -11.59
CA ASP A 410 28.15 3.74 -12.17
C ASP A 410 29.07 2.73 -11.46
N ASP A 411 28.95 2.59 -10.14
CA ASP A 411 29.72 1.59 -9.36
C ASP A 411 29.40 0.14 -9.78
N ILE A 412 28.17 -0.11 -10.27
CA ILE A 412 27.68 -1.45 -10.59
C ILE A 412 27.85 -1.77 -12.07
N VAL A 413 27.55 -0.81 -12.94
CA VAL A 413 27.55 -1.03 -14.40
C VAL A 413 28.91 -0.75 -15.02
N GLY A 414 29.79 -0.02 -14.33
CA GLY A 414 31.18 0.22 -14.75
C GLY A 414 31.27 0.87 -16.12
N GLU A 415 30.86 2.13 -16.23
CA GLU A 415 31.24 2.99 -17.36
C GLU A 415 32.54 3.77 -17.09
#